data_AF-A0A951H2Q2-F1
#
_entry.id   AF-A0A951H2Q2-F1
#
_cell.length_a   1.000
_cell.length_b   1.000
_cell.length_c   1.000
_cell.angle_alpha   90.00
_cell.angle_beta   90.00
_cell.angle_gamma   90.00
#
_symmetry.space_group_name_H-M   'P 1'
#
loop_
_entity.id
_entity.type
_entity.pdbx_description
1 polymer ?
#
loop_
_entity_poly.entity_id
_entity_poly.type
_entity_poly.pdbx_seq_one_letter_code
_entity_poly.pdbx_strand_id
1 'polypeptide(L)'
;LPPGDLAALARRIADAGVAVTVLPATDLYMMSRDRDHSVPRGVADANFLAEHGVNCSISSNNILNPFTPYGDGSLIRMANMHANVLQVSGAARLRDCFAMLTARSARLMNLPDYGIAVGNPADLVVIDAESPEQAVAEIRHPLAVFKRGRRTVTRHPAELHRPG
;
A
#
# COMPACT_ATOMS: atom_id res chain seq x y z
N LEU A 1 14.07 -8.92 -15.54
CA LEU A 1 13.67 -8.86 -16.96
C LEU A 1 14.11 -7.52 -17.52
N PRO A 2 14.56 -7.45 -18.78
CA PRO A 2 14.69 -6.18 -19.49
C PRO A 2 13.37 -5.39 -19.42
N PRO A 3 13.40 -4.04 -19.39
CA PRO A 3 12.19 -3.22 -19.21
C PRO A 3 11.10 -3.49 -20.25
N GLY A 4 11.47 -3.73 -21.51
CA GLY A 4 10.52 -4.05 -22.58
C GLY A 4 9.78 -5.36 -22.36
N ASP A 5 10.49 -6.41 -21.92
CA ASP A 5 9.90 -7.72 -21.63
C ASP A 5 9.00 -7.66 -20.40
N LEU A 6 9.39 -6.89 -19.38
CA LEU A 6 8.57 -6.67 -18.20
C LEU A 6 7.28 -5.93 -18.55
N ALA A 7 7.34 -4.91 -19.41
CA ALA A 7 6.17 -4.19 -19.90
C ALA A 7 5.22 -5.09 -20.69
N ALA A 8 5.77 -5.97 -21.54
CA ALA A 8 4.97 -6.94 -22.30
C ALA A 8 4.30 -7.97 -21.38
N LEU A 9 5.02 -8.45 -20.36
CA LEU A 9 4.46 -9.32 -19.33
C LEU A 9 3.34 -8.62 -18.55
N ALA A 10 3.56 -7.37 -18.12
CA ALA A 10 2.58 -6.61 -17.37
C ALA A 10 1.27 -6.43 -18.15
N ARG A 11 1.35 -6.09 -19.45
CA ARG A 11 0.17 -6.01 -20.31
C ARG A 11 -0.56 -7.34 -20.43
N ARG A 12 0.16 -8.46 -20.59
CA ARG A 12 -0.46 -9.80 -20.62
C ARG A 12 -1.18 -10.15 -19.31
N ILE A 13 -0.61 -9.77 -18.17
CA ILE A 13 -1.26 -9.93 -16.85
C ILE A 13 -2.56 -9.10 -16.81
N ALA A 14 -2.50 -7.84 -17.25
CA ALA A 14 -3.64 -6.95 -17.29
C ALA A 14 -4.75 -7.45 -18.24
N ASP A 15 -4.40 -7.87 -19.46
CA ASP A 15 -5.32 -8.41 -20.47
C ASP A 15 -6.02 -9.68 -19.98
N ALA A 16 -5.33 -10.50 -19.18
CA ALA A 16 -5.90 -11.68 -18.55
C ALA A 16 -6.83 -11.35 -17.35
N GLY A 17 -6.93 -10.08 -16.93
CA GLY A 17 -7.69 -9.66 -15.76
C GLY A 17 -7.08 -10.09 -14.43
N VAL A 18 -5.80 -10.48 -14.42
CA VAL A 18 -5.09 -10.91 -13.22
C VAL A 18 -4.61 -9.69 -12.44
N ALA A 19 -4.87 -9.69 -11.14
CA ALA A 19 -4.39 -8.68 -10.21
C ALA A 19 -3.14 -9.15 -9.47
N VAL A 20 -2.32 -8.21 -8.99
CA VAL A 20 -1.06 -8.50 -8.29
C VAL A 20 -1.02 -7.80 -6.94
N THR A 21 -0.94 -8.58 -5.86
CA THR A 21 -0.71 -8.06 -4.51
C THR A 21 0.77 -8.17 -4.18
N VAL A 22 1.41 -7.07 -3.79
CA VAL A 22 2.81 -7.05 -3.30
C VAL A 22 2.85 -6.95 -1.78
N LEU A 23 3.84 -7.58 -1.16
CA LEU A 23 3.89 -7.82 0.29
C LEU A 23 5.23 -7.32 0.85
N PRO A 24 5.51 -6.00 0.85
CA PRO A 24 6.86 -5.46 0.97
C PRO A 24 7.65 -5.99 2.17
N ALA A 25 6.98 -6.19 3.32
CA ALA A 25 7.63 -6.68 4.53
C ALA A 25 8.08 -8.12 4.39
N THR A 26 7.17 -8.98 3.92
CA THR A 26 7.42 -10.40 3.77
C THR A 26 8.33 -10.68 2.59
N ASP A 27 8.13 -10.01 1.46
CA ASP A 27 8.97 -10.15 0.27
C ASP A 27 10.43 -9.80 0.61
N LEU A 28 10.65 -8.66 1.26
CA LEU A 28 12.00 -8.26 1.69
C LEU A 28 12.58 -9.20 2.75
N TYR A 29 11.73 -9.72 3.65
CA TYR A 29 12.16 -10.63 4.70
C TYR A 29 12.44 -12.05 4.18
N MET A 30 11.75 -12.55 3.17
CA MET A 30 11.87 -13.96 2.77
C MET A 30 12.78 -14.18 1.57
N MET A 31 12.93 -13.17 0.70
CA MET A 31 13.65 -13.34 -0.56
C MET A 31 15.17 -13.24 -0.37
N SER A 32 15.89 -13.90 -1.29
CA SER A 32 17.35 -13.78 -1.43
C SER A 32 18.18 -14.23 -0.21
N ARG A 33 17.64 -15.11 0.65
CA ARG A 33 18.32 -15.62 1.86
C ARG A 33 19.53 -16.52 1.58
N ASP A 34 19.64 -17.01 0.34
CA ASP A 34 20.76 -17.78 -0.20
C ASP A 34 21.94 -16.91 -0.67
N ARG A 35 21.84 -15.58 -0.58
CA ARG A 35 22.83 -14.63 -1.08
C ARG A 35 23.51 -13.89 0.07
N ASP A 36 24.82 -13.70 -0.06
CA ASP A 36 25.68 -13.01 0.90
C ASP A 36 26.08 -11.59 0.44
N HIS A 37 26.08 -11.31 -0.86
CA HIS A 37 26.39 -10.01 -1.45
C HIS A 37 25.44 -9.65 -2.59
N SER A 38 25.33 -8.35 -2.87
CA SER A 38 24.41 -7.79 -3.89
C SER A 38 22.98 -8.34 -3.77
N VAL A 39 22.51 -8.53 -2.53
CA VAL A 39 21.24 -9.19 -2.19
C VAL A 39 20.08 -8.47 -2.87
N PRO A 40 19.38 -9.09 -3.83
CA PRO A 40 18.22 -8.48 -4.47
C PRO A 40 17.11 -8.24 -3.46
N ARG A 41 16.42 -7.09 -3.59
CA ARG A 41 15.31 -6.71 -2.70
C ARG A 41 14.13 -7.68 -2.72
N GLY A 42 13.92 -8.38 -3.83
CA GLY A 42 12.88 -9.41 -3.96
C GLY A 42 11.44 -8.89 -4.03
N VAL A 43 11.22 -7.57 -4.11
CA VAL A 43 9.89 -6.95 -4.19
C VAL A 43 9.55 -6.61 -5.64
N ALA A 44 8.36 -7.00 -6.10
CA ALA A 44 7.87 -6.67 -7.44
C ALA A 44 7.47 -5.18 -7.56
N ASP A 45 7.74 -4.55 -8.71
CA ASP A 45 7.35 -3.16 -8.96
C ASP A 45 5.87 -2.98 -9.30
N ALA A 46 5.05 -2.93 -8.25
CA ALA A 46 3.62 -2.68 -8.35
C ALA A 46 3.29 -1.34 -9.06
N ASN A 47 4.11 -0.30 -8.92
CA ASN A 47 3.87 0.96 -9.62
C ASN A 47 4.08 0.78 -11.12
N PHE A 48 5.16 0.12 -11.53
CA PHE A 48 5.42 -0.20 -12.93
C PHE A 48 4.30 -1.08 -13.52
N LEU A 49 3.87 -2.12 -12.80
CA LEU A 49 2.79 -2.99 -13.25
C LEU A 49 1.46 -2.21 -13.38
N ALA A 50 1.16 -1.34 -12.42
CA ALA A 50 -0.04 -0.49 -12.44
C ALA A 50 -0.03 0.52 -13.59
N GLU A 51 1.12 1.11 -13.91
CA GLU A 51 1.31 1.97 -15.09
C GLU A 51 1.04 1.23 -16.41
N HIS A 52 1.14 -0.11 -16.41
CA HIS A 52 0.86 -0.97 -17.55
C HIS A 52 -0.51 -1.66 -17.48
N GLY A 53 -1.42 -1.17 -16.63
CA GLY A 53 -2.82 -1.59 -16.59
C GLY A 53 -3.15 -2.71 -15.59
N VAL A 54 -2.15 -3.26 -14.89
CA VAL A 54 -2.40 -4.31 -13.88
C VAL A 54 -3.12 -3.70 -12.67
N ASN A 55 -4.12 -4.39 -12.13
CA ASN A 55 -4.68 -4.00 -10.85
C ASN A 55 -3.75 -4.46 -9.73
N CYS A 56 -3.01 -3.53 -9.14
CA CYS A 56 -2.08 -3.84 -8.05
C CYS A 56 -2.62 -3.43 -6.68
N SER A 57 -2.23 -4.17 -5.63
CA SER A 57 -2.49 -3.82 -4.23
C SER A 57 -1.24 -4.05 -3.36
N ILE A 58 -1.19 -3.38 -2.21
CA ILE A 58 -0.13 -3.57 -1.21
C ILE A 58 -0.78 -4.11 0.08
N SER A 59 -0.20 -5.14 0.67
CA SER A 59 -0.71 -5.78 1.90
C SER A 59 0.41 -6.12 2.87
N SER A 60 0.06 -6.37 4.13
CA SER A 60 1.01 -6.79 5.18
C SER A 60 1.46 -8.24 5.04
N ASN A 61 0.60 -9.11 4.48
CA ASN A 61 0.70 -10.57 4.59
C ASN A 61 0.70 -11.02 6.07
N ASN A 62 1.88 -11.09 6.67
CA ASN A 62 2.14 -11.62 7.98
C ASN A 62 2.26 -10.48 9.01
N ILE A 63 1.72 -10.66 10.21
CA ILE A 63 1.89 -9.76 11.35
C ILE A 63 2.27 -10.60 12.56
N LEU A 64 3.46 -10.35 13.11
CA LEU A 64 3.96 -11.00 14.33
C LEU A 64 3.91 -12.54 14.25
N ASN A 65 4.40 -13.11 13.14
CA ASN A 65 4.42 -14.56 12.95
C ASN A 65 5.80 -15.09 12.50
N PRO A 66 6.01 -16.42 12.45
CA PRO A 66 7.32 -17.01 12.16
C PRO A 66 7.92 -16.63 10.79
N PHE A 67 7.11 -16.22 9.82
CA PHE A 67 7.55 -15.87 8.47
C PHE A 67 7.83 -14.37 8.31
N THR A 68 7.29 -13.53 9.19
CA THR A 68 7.64 -12.10 9.31
C THR A 68 7.31 -11.66 10.75
N PRO A 69 8.31 -11.59 11.64
CA PRO A 69 8.08 -11.38 13.08
C PRO A 69 7.77 -9.94 13.47
N TYR A 70 7.53 -9.05 12.49
CA TYR A 70 7.30 -7.63 12.68
C TYR A 70 5.91 -7.24 12.16
N GLY A 71 5.40 -6.11 12.62
CA GLY A 71 4.18 -5.51 12.08
C GLY A 71 3.25 -4.99 13.16
N ASP A 72 2.41 -4.03 12.79
CA ASP A 72 1.41 -3.41 13.67
C ASP A 72 0.06 -3.14 12.96
N GLY A 73 -0.13 -3.74 11.78
CA GLY A 73 -1.33 -3.58 10.98
C GLY A 73 -1.44 -2.27 10.17
N SER A 74 -0.46 -1.37 10.22
CA SER A 74 -0.49 -0.14 9.40
C SER A 74 -0.18 -0.40 7.93
N LEU A 75 -1.21 -0.33 7.10
CA LEU A 75 -1.09 -0.40 5.64
C LEU A 75 -0.37 0.83 5.05
N ILE A 76 -0.48 2.00 5.66
CA ILE A 76 0.23 3.22 5.22
C ILE A 76 1.75 3.01 5.33
N ARG A 77 2.22 2.35 6.39
CA ARG A 77 3.65 2.00 6.48
C ARG A 77 4.05 0.95 5.45
N MET A 78 3.17 0.01 5.11
CA MET A 78 3.47 -0.94 4.03
C MET A 78 3.64 -0.22 2.68
N ALA A 79 2.77 0.76 2.37
CA ALA A 79 2.93 1.60 1.18
C ALA A 79 4.21 2.45 1.22
N ASN A 80 4.55 3.02 2.38
CA ASN A 80 5.80 3.76 2.56
C ASN A 80 7.03 2.84 2.36
N MET A 81 6.99 1.63 2.92
CA MET A 81 8.08 0.68 2.77
C MET A 81 8.22 0.22 1.32
N HIS A 82 7.11 -0.07 0.63
CA HIS A 82 7.11 -0.30 -0.83
C HIS A 82 7.81 0.83 -1.57
N ALA A 83 7.43 2.08 -1.29
CA ALA A 83 8.04 3.25 -1.92
C ALA A 83 9.55 3.36 -1.65
N ASN A 84 9.99 3.12 -0.41
CA ASN A 84 11.42 3.11 -0.06
C ASN A 84 12.18 1.98 -0.77
N VAL A 85 11.66 0.76 -0.72
CA VAL A 85 12.29 -0.41 -1.34
C VAL A 85 12.39 -0.24 -2.86
N LEU A 86 11.41 0.39 -3.50
CA LEU A 86 11.44 0.61 -4.96
C LEU A 86 11.90 2.00 -5.38
N GLN A 87 12.39 2.80 -4.43
CA GLN A 87 12.94 4.14 -4.68
C GLN A 87 11.95 5.05 -5.43
N VAL A 88 10.68 4.96 -5.05
CA VAL A 88 9.60 5.80 -5.58
C VAL A 88 9.65 7.17 -4.90
N SER A 89 9.85 8.23 -5.69
CA SER A 89 9.98 9.61 -5.19
C SER A 89 8.91 10.58 -5.70
N GLY A 90 8.20 10.26 -6.79
CA GLY A 90 7.22 11.16 -7.40
C GLY A 90 5.86 11.12 -6.70
N ALA A 91 5.25 12.31 -6.47
CA ALA A 91 3.95 12.45 -5.83
C ALA A 91 2.85 11.61 -6.52
N ALA A 92 2.85 11.54 -7.86
CA ALA A 92 1.89 10.72 -8.60
C ALA A 92 2.01 9.22 -8.28
N ARG A 93 3.24 8.70 -8.20
CA ARG A 93 3.50 7.28 -7.87
C ARG A 93 3.21 6.98 -6.40
N LEU A 94 3.49 7.92 -5.48
CA LEU A 94 3.10 7.81 -4.07
C LEU A 94 1.58 7.81 -3.88
N ARG A 95 0.85 8.65 -4.63
CA ARG A 95 -0.61 8.62 -4.67
C ARG A 95 -1.13 7.27 -5.18
N ASP A 96 -0.47 6.68 -6.17
CA ASP A 96 -0.83 5.34 -6.64
C ASP A 96 -0.57 4.26 -5.57
N CYS A 97 0.52 4.36 -4.79
CA CYS A 97 0.73 3.50 -3.63
C CYS A 97 -0.42 3.61 -2.61
N PHE A 98 -0.97 4.81 -2.38
CA PHE A 98 -2.15 4.97 -1.53
C PHE A 98 -3.42 4.33 -2.14
N ALA A 99 -3.60 4.44 -3.47
CA ALA A 99 -4.69 3.78 -4.18
C ALA A 99 -4.60 2.23 -4.08
N MET A 100 -3.38 1.68 -4.01
CA MET A 100 -3.09 0.26 -3.77
C MET A 100 -3.49 -0.22 -2.37
N LEU A 101 -3.79 0.68 -1.43
CA LEU A 101 -4.35 0.34 -0.11
C LEU A 101 -5.88 0.40 -0.08
N THR A 102 -6.48 1.12 -1.03
CA THR A 102 -7.88 1.55 -0.99
C THR A 102 -8.64 1.03 -2.21
N ALA A 103 -8.85 1.86 -3.22
CA ALA A 103 -9.71 1.56 -4.37
C ALA A 103 -9.25 0.34 -5.17
N ARG A 104 -7.93 0.15 -5.36
CA ARG A 104 -7.41 -1.01 -6.11
C ARG A 104 -7.56 -2.32 -5.33
N SER A 105 -7.41 -2.27 -4.00
CA SER A 105 -7.68 -3.40 -3.10
C SER A 105 -9.17 -3.74 -3.06
N ALA A 106 -10.05 -2.73 -3.03
CA ALA A 106 -11.49 -2.94 -3.12
C ALA A 106 -11.91 -3.59 -4.44
N ARG A 107 -11.31 -3.15 -5.56
CA ARG A 107 -11.49 -3.76 -6.88
C ARG A 107 -11.01 -5.21 -6.91
N LEU A 108 -9.85 -5.51 -6.32
CA LEU A 108 -9.34 -6.89 -6.19
C LEU A 108 -10.33 -7.79 -5.43
N MET A 109 -10.97 -7.27 -4.38
CA MET A 109 -11.94 -8.00 -3.57
C MET A 109 -13.36 -8.02 -4.16
N ASN A 110 -13.58 -7.41 -5.34
CA ASN A 110 -14.89 -7.26 -5.98
C ASN A 110 -15.94 -6.59 -5.06
N LEU A 111 -15.55 -5.57 -4.29
CA LEU A 111 -16.49 -4.84 -3.45
C LEU A 111 -17.40 -3.94 -4.32
N PRO A 112 -18.73 -4.14 -4.31
CA PRO A 112 -19.64 -3.41 -5.18
C PRO A 112 -19.96 -1.98 -4.70
N ASP A 113 -19.75 -1.70 -3.41
CA ASP A 113 -20.22 -0.51 -2.71
C ASP A 113 -19.08 0.23 -1.97
N TYR A 114 -17.86 0.18 -2.51
CA TYR A 114 -16.69 0.83 -1.92
C TYR A 114 -16.44 2.24 -2.48
N GLY A 115 -16.09 3.17 -1.59
CA GLY A 115 -15.66 4.54 -1.94
C GLY A 115 -16.60 5.61 -1.40
N ILE A 116 -16.16 6.86 -1.48
CA ILE A 116 -16.92 8.02 -1.01
C ILE A 116 -17.88 8.48 -2.11
N ALA A 117 -19.10 7.94 -2.09
CA ALA A 117 -20.16 8.29 -3.03
C ALA A 117 -21.54 8.18 -2.35
N VAL A 118 -22.51 8.97 -2.83
CA VAL A 118 -23.89 8.86 -2.36
C VAL A 118 -24.43 7.48 -2.70
N GLY A 119 -25.06 6.81 -1.72
CA GLY A 119 -25.58 5.45 -1.85
C GLY A 119 -24.66 4.37 -1.28
N ASN A 120 -23.36 4.64 -1.14
CA ASN A 120 -22.43 3.71 -0.49
C ASN A 120 -22.61 3.73 1.04
N PRO A 121 -22.21 2.65 1.75
CA PRO A 121 -22.09 2.66 3.20
C PRO A 121 -21.22 3.83 3.68
N ALA A 122 -21.61 4.44 4.82
CA ALA A 122 -20.82 5.48 5.48
C ALA A 122 -19.62 4.87 6.24
N ASP A 123 -18.73 4.24 5.48
CA ASP A 123 -17.48 3.60 5.90
C ASP A 123 -16.31 4.47 5.41
N LEU A 124 -15.62 5.14 6.33
CA LEU A 124 -14.50 6.02 5.97
C LEU A 124 -13.46 6.12 7.07
N VAL A 125 -12.25 6.51 6.67
CA VAL A 125 -11.13 6.77 7.57
C VAL A 125 -10.68 8.22 7.36
N VAL A 126 -10.60 8.98 8.45
CA VAL A 126 -10.01 10.32 8.46
C VAL A 126 -8.55 10.17 8.79
N ILE A 127 -7.66 10.63 7.91
CA ILE A 127 -6.21 10.56 8.07
C ILE A 127 -5.69 11.98 8.29
N ASP A 128 -4.69 12.11 9.16
CA ASP A 128 -4.01 13.39 9.43
C ASP A 128 -3.07 13.80 8.28
N ALA A 129 -3.62 14.02 7.08
CA ALA A 129 -2.88 14.36 5.87
C ALA A 129 -3.74 15.20 4.94
N GLU A 130 -3.12 16.12 4.21
CA GLU A 130 -3.78 16.95 3.20
C GLU A 130 -3.85 16.25 1.82
N SER A 131 -3.04 15.22 1.61
CA SER A 131 -3.01 14.46 0.36
C SER A 131 -2.65 12.98 0.56
N PRO A 132 -3.05 12.09 -0.37
CA PRO A 132 -2.66 10.67 -0.34
C PRO A 132 -1.14 10.46 -0.33
N GLU A 133 -0.40 11.22 -1.13
CA GLU A 133 1.05 11.13 -1.17
C GLU A 133 1.71 11.58 0.14
N GLN A 134 1.17 12.61 0.82
CA GLN A 134 1.64 13.00 2.14
C GLN A 134 1.38 11.90 3.16
N ALA A 135 0.19 11.28 3.11
CA ALA A 135 -0.16 10.18 4.01
C ALA A 135 0.88 9.05 3.92
N VAL A 136 1.29 8.68 2.70
CA VAL A 136 2.33 7.66 2.47
C VAL A 136 3.72 8.17 2.86
N ALA A 137 4.13 9.36 2.41
CA ALA A 137 5.48 9.88 2.60
C ALA A 137 5.84 10.05 4.09
N GLU A 138 4.90 10.56 4.88
CA GLU A 138 5.09 10.85 6.31
C GLU A 138 4.52 9.79 7.24
N ILE A 139 3.99 8.69 6.70
CA ILE A 139 3.36 7.60 7.48
C ILE A 139 2.25 8.16 8.40
N ARG A 140 1.39 9.04 7.85
CA ARG A 140 0.37 9.74 8.64
C ARG A 140 -0.64 8.75 9.22
N HIS A 141 -1.11 9.05 10.43
CA HIS A 141 -1.99 8.16 11.16
C HIS A 141 -3.48 8.47 10.92
N PRO A 142 -4.36 7.45 10.98
CA PRO A 142 -5.80 7.66 11.09
C PRO A 142 -6.15 8.41 12.38
N LEU A 143 -6.93 9.49 12.26
CA LEU A 143 -7.52 10.27 13.36
C LEU A 143 -8.88 9.71 13.79
N ALA A 144 -9.66 9.23 12.83
CA ALA A 144 -10.96 8.63 13.10
C ALA A 144 -11.31 7.56 12.07
N VAL A 145 -12.11 6.58 12.50
CA VAL A 145 -12.68 5.55 11.62
C VAL A 145 -14.18 5.52 11.84
N PHE A 146 -14.94 5.44 10.75
CA PHE A 146 -16.38 5.28 10.76
C PHE A 146 -16.74 3.97 10.06
N LYS A 147 -17.68 3.23 10.66
CA LYS A 147 -18.30 2.03 10.08
C LYS A 147 -19.81 2.18 10.17
N ARG A 148 -20.50 2.13 9.03
CA ARG A 148 -21.94 2.32 8.88
C ARG A 148 -22.44 3.60 9.56
N GLY A 149 -21.70 4.69 9.36
CA GLY A 149 -22.01 6.01 9.92
C GLY A 149 -21.70 6.16 11.41
N ARG A 150 -21.14 5.14 12.07
CA ARG A 150 -20.75 5.19 13.49
C ARG A 150 -19.25 5.29 13.61
N ARG A 151 -18.77 6.27 14.38
CA ARG A 151 -17.35 6.39 14.72
C ARG A 151 -16.94 5.22 15.62
N THR A 152 -15.95 4.45 15.20
CA THR A 152 -15.44 3.26 15.90
C THR A 152 -14.04 3.45 16.46
N VAL A 153 -13.28 4.41 15.96
CA VAL A 153 -11.92 4.73 16.41
C VAL A 153 -11.75 6.25 16.50
N THR A 154 -11.06 6.70 17.54
CA THR A 154 -10.55 8.06 17.69
C THR A 154 -9.07 8.00 18.08
N ARG A 155 -8.23 8.79 17.43
CA ARG A 155 -6.84 9.03 17.78
C ARG A 155 -6.63 10.54 17.87
N HIS A 156 -6.07 10.99 18.98
CA HIS A 156 -5.67 12.38 19.14
C HIS A 156 -4.33 12.61 18.43
N PRO A 157 -4.17 13.72 17.68
CA PRO A 157 -2.87 14.15 17.20
C PRO A 157 -1.87 14.30 18.35
N ALA A 158 -0.58 14.23 18.04
CA ALA A 158 0.45 14.49 19.03
C ALA A 158 0.34 15.93 19.54
N GLU A 159 0.45 16.11 20.86
CA GLU A 159 0.58 17.43 21.46
C GLU A 159 2.07 17.82 21.47
N LEU A 160 2.39 19.00 20.93
CA LEU A 160 3.76 19.49 20.86
C LEU A 160 4.03 20.42 22.05
N HIS A 161 4.84 19.96 23.00
CA HIS A 161 5.37 20.81 24.08
C HIS A 161 6.66 21.49 23.61
N ARG A 162 6.76 22.82 23.79
CA ARG A 162 8.00 23.53 23.51
C ARG A 162 9.02 23.23 24.62
N PRO A 163 10.29 22.97 24.30
CA PRO A 163 11.33 22.96 25.32
C PRO A 163 11.39 24.37 25.95
N GLY A 164 11.33 24.42 27.28
CA GLY A 164 11.48 25.66 28.05
C GLY A 164 12.90 26.20 27.99
#